data_AF-A0A968N1Y6-F1
#
_entry.id   AF-A0A968N1Y6-F1
#
_cell.length_a   1.000
_cell.length_b   1.000
_cell.length_c   1.000
_cell.angle_alpha   90.00
_cell.angle_beta   90.00
_cell.angle_gamma   90.00
#
_symmetry.space_group_name_H-M   'P 1'
#
loop_
_entity.id
_entity.type
_entity.pdbx_description
1 polymer ?
#
loop_
_entity_poly.entity_id
_entity_poly.type
_entity_poly.pdbx_seq_one_letter_code
_entity_poly.pdbx_strand_id
1 'polypeptide(L)'
;MSKSNAPAQSRVAYEMYHQVIRRTVGMASDAAARDLANQFGLDILNITWEDTGRFQNSAVGPNISDMSIQVQQRNPRNGEYQLHLMPVIRHPNFADMTADVPLDRFFLLAGNERGADLERVSLRDLLGNLRDYLSEPQSWAGSEDSLLAERDTHVLVSAQACFLPIPQGGEAEFNPVLFNYQSYEGDPAVLTILATREGTSVTVIDNQRDGFEAGSTWGQRLFFNTDGDRASLTGQRLSDFQAAVETGENPATEANDEAGLNMVMLIQVPLRQKNPAQFGSSAEMDFMMAPVPAAMPQASDVEAAVIGHGETEGPFTEIDGLEIERDPDFPIRVTVQFYKATSNGVVSEADLREIREQIDRVYADADYVGSLVIGDEGDRPTAYDGPKEEPPGWWDDFWQRHEANTGQSRQEAIEMLRRLLGGNWQPASPAELQRELERLE
;
A
#
# COMPACT_ATOMS: atom_id res chain seq x y z
N MET A 1 7.36 28.36 -30.05
CA MET A 1 7.82 27.60 -28.88
C MET A 1 7.68 28.49 -27.65
N SER A 2 6.52 28.42 -26.99
CA SER A 2 6.26 29.18 -25.76
C SER A 2 7.02 28.50 -24.61
N LYS A 3 8.04 29.17 -24.05
CA LYS A 3 8.61 28.74 -22.78
C LYS A 3 7.58 29.06 -21.71
N SER A 4 6.98 28.02 -21.12
CA SER A 4 6.16 28.13 -19.91
C SER A 4 6.95 28.91 -18.84
N ASN A 5 6.55 30.16 -18.60
CA ASN A 5 7.09 30.98 -17.52
C ASN A 5 6.19 30.80 -16.30
N ALA A 6 6.31 29.66 -15.61
CA ALA A 6 5.77 29.53 -14.27
C ALA A 6 6.34 30.66 -13.37
N PRO A 7 5.52 31.33 -12.52
CA PRO A 7 5.96 32.41 -11.66
C PRO A 7 7.15 32.00 -10.77
N ALA A 8 8.06 32.93 -10.47
CA ALA A 8 9.24 32.65 -9.64
C ALA A 8 8.89 32.07 -8.25
N GLN A 9 7.78 32.51 -7.66
CA GLN A 9 7.26 32.00 -6.38
C GLN A 9 6.84 30.52 -6.46
N SER A 10 6.20 30.10 -7.56
CA SER A 10 5.83 28.70 -7.81
C SER A 10 7.07 27.80 -7.93
N ARG A 11 8.18 28.31 -8.48
CA ARG A 11 9.44 27.56 -8.58
C ARG A 11 10.13 27.37 -7.24
N VAL A 12 10.15 28.39 -6.39
CA VAL A 12 10.73 28.30 -5.04
C VAL A 12 9.93 27.30 -4.20
N ALA A 13 8.59 27.40 -4.21
CA ALA A 13 7.73 26.45 -3.51
C ALA A 13 7.95 25.00 -3.99
N TYR A 14 8.03 24.79 -5.31
CA TYR A 14 8.37 23.50 -5.89
C TYR A 14 9.73 22.96 -5.40
N GLU A 15 10.79 23.78 -5.44
CA GLU A 15 12.13 23.34 -5.02
C GLU A 15 12.20 23.02 -3.52
N MET A 16 11.48 23.78 -2.69
CA MET A 16 11.37 23.49 -1.25
C MET A 16 10.65 22.17 -1.00
N TYR A 17 9.47 21.97 -1.62
CA TYR A 17 8.73 20.72 -1.45
C TYR A 17 9.49 19.50 -2.00
N HIS A 18 10.15 19.66 -3.16
CA HIS A 18 11.00 18.63 -3.75
C HIS A 18 12.16 18.23 -2.81
N GLN A 19 12.73 19.17 -2.05
CA GLN A 19 13.74 18.82 -1.04
C GLN A 19 13.16 18.00 0.11
N VAL A 20 11.94 18.30 0.56
CA VAL A 20 11.25 17.53 1.60
C VAL A 20 10.97 16.10 1.13
N ILE A 21 10.45 15.94 -0.09
CA ILE A 21 10.27 14.63 -0.74
C ILE A 21 11.59 13.87 -0.78
N ARG A 22 12.65 14.47 -1.31
CA ARG A 22 13.96 13.81 -1.43
C ARG A 22 14.54 13.35 -0.09
N ARG A 23 14.35 14.13 0.96
CA ARG A 23 14.80 13.77 2.31
C ARG A 23 13.99 12.59 2.87
N THR A 24 12.67 12.64 2.72
CA THR A 24 11.75 11.59 3.16
C THR A 24 12.06 10.27 2.45
N VAL A 25 12.14 10.29 1.11
CA VAL A 25 12.53 9.12 0.29
C VAL A 25 13.90 8.57 0.68
N GLY A 26 14.85 9.45 1.05
CA GLY A 26 16.20 9.07 1.46
C GLY A 26 16.26 8.16 2.68
N MET A 27 15.25 8.19 3.55
CA MET A 27 15.16 7.42 4.79
C MET A 27 15.34 5.91 4.57
N ALA A 28 14.73 5.34 3.52
CA ALA A 28 14.81 3.91 3.22
C ALA A 28 16.24 3.42 2.95
N SER A 29 17.14 4.34 2.56
CA SER A 29 18.54 4.08 2.24
C SER A 29 19.53 4.64 3.27
N ASP A 30 19.04 5.36 4.29
CA ASP A 30 19.88 5.97 5.32
C ASP A 30 20.35 4.90 6.32
N ALA A 31 21.67 4.69 6.38
CA ALA A 31 22.24 3.63 7.22
C ALA A 31 21.91 3.81 8.71
N ALA A 32 21.88 5.05 9.22
CA ALA A 32 21.60 5.30 10.63
C ALA A 32 20.12 5.04 10.95
N ALA A 33 19.20 5.46 10.07
CA ALA A 33 17.78 5.16 10.21
C ALA A 33 17.51 3.65 10.16
N ARG A 34 18.14 2.93 9.22
CA ARG A 34 18.02 1.46 9.09
C ARG A 34 18.59 0.73 10.31
N ASP A 35 19.78 1.11 10.76
CA ASP A 35 20.40 0.52 11.95
C ASP A 35 19.56 0.77 13.21
N LEU A 36 18.92 1.94 13.30
CA LEU A 36 18.01 2.24 14.40
C LEU A 36 16.73 1.40 14.31
N ALA A 37 16.09 1.28 13.13
CA ALA A 37 14.92 0.42 12.94
C ALA A 37 15.20 -1.04 13.29
N ASN A 38 16.35 -1.55 12.86
CA ASN A 38 16.80 -2.90 13.18
C ASN A 38 16.94 -3.15 14.69
N GLN A 39 17.37 -2.15 15.47
CA GLN A 39 17.45 -2.26 16.94
C GLN A 39 16.07 -2.48 17.60
N PHE A 40 14.99 -2.05 16.94
CA PHE A 40 13.61 -2.28 17.38
C PHE A 40 12.94 -3.51 16.73
N GLY A 41 13.70 -4.27 15.92
CA GLY A 41 13.18 -5.43 15.17
C GLY A 41 12.25 -5.05 14.01
N LEU A 42 12.45 -3.85 13.46
CA LEU A 42 11.72 -3.29 12.33
C LEU A 42 12.68 -3.05 11.16
N ASP A 43 12.14 -2.91 9.95
CA ASP A 43 12.87 -2.55 8.73
C ASP A 43 12.23 -1.31 8.08
N ILE A 44 12.98 -0.64 7.21
CA ILE A 44 12.50 0.50 6.41
C ILE A 44 12.47 0.07 4.93
N LEU A 45 11.26 0.06 4.36
CA LEU A 45 10.94 -0.53 3.07
C LEU A 45 10.22 0.48 2.16
N ASN A 46 10.43 0.36 0.85
CA ASN A 46 9.65 1.08 -0.17
C ASN A 46 8.52 0.21 -0.77
N ILE A 47 8.65 -1.11 -0.66
CA ILE A 47 7.68 -2.12 -1.11
C ILE A 47 7.47 -3.08 0.05
N THR A 48 6.20 -3.29 0.40
CA THR A 48 5.77 -4.12 1.52
C THR A 48 4.95 -5.29 1.00
N TRP A 49 5.13 -6.46 1.61
CA TRP A 49 4.38 -7.66 1.23
C TRP A 49 3.09 -7.74 2.05
N GLU A 50 1.96 -7.76 1.35
CA GLU A 50 0.62 -7.80 1.93
C GLU A 50 -0.15 -9.03 1.45
N ASP A 51 0.43 -10.19 1.69
CA ASP A 51 -0.03 -11.44 1.09
C ASP A 51 -1.15 -12.11 1.89
N THR A 52 -2.03 -12.80 1.18
CA THR A 52 -3.06 -13.66 1.81
C THR A 52 -2.71 -15.14 1.69
N GLY A 53 -1.85 -15.51 0.75
CA GLY A 53 -1.32 -16.86 0.62
C GLY A 53 0.10 -16.87 0.05
N ARG A 54 1.03 -17.46 0.80
CA ARG A 54 2.46 -17.50 0.49
C ARG A 54 3.05 -18.89 0.66
N PHE A 55 3.99 -19.29 -0.20
CA PHE A 55 4.71 -20.54 0.01
C PHE A 55 5.72 -20.40 1.14
N GLN A 56 5.86 -21.47 1.91
CA GLN A 56 6.74 -21.50 3.07
C GLN A 56 8.19 -21.24 2.66
N ASN A 57 8.85 -20.31 3.36
CA ASN A 57 10.21 -19.85 3.08
C ASN A 57 10.41 -19.29 1.66
N SER A 58 9.36 -18.76 1.02
CA SER A 58 9.41 -18.19 -0.33
C SER A 58 9.05 -16.70 -0.35
N ALA A 59 9.50 -16.02 -1.41
CA ALA A 59 9.08 -14.67 -1.76
C ALA A 59 7.76 -14.64 -2.55
N VAL A 60 7.26 -15.79 -3.01
CA VAL A 60 6.08 -15.90 -3.87
C VAL A 60 5.02 -16.82 -3.27
N GLY A 61 3.84 -16.81 -3.89
CA GLY A 61 2.68 -17.48 -3.36
C GLY A 61 1.49 -17.50 -4.30
N PRO A 62 0.44 -18.24 -3.91
CA PRO A 62 -0.80 -18.34 -4.67
C PRO A 62 -1.69 -17.09 -4.59
N ASN A 63 -1.51 -16.19 -3.61
CA ASN A 63 -2.20 -14.90 -3.55
C ASN A 63 -1.33 -13.87 -2.82
N ILE A 64 -0.53 -13.12 -3.60
CA ILE A 64 0.50 -12.22 -3.09
C ILE A 64 0.35 -10.82 -3.67
N SER A 65 0.64 -9.82 -2.85
CA SER A 65 0.47 -8.41 -3.20
C SER A 65 1.65 -7.57 -2.72
N ASP A 66 2.20 -6.80 -3.64
CA ASP A 66 3.13 -5.71 -3.34
C ASP A 66 2.33 -4.43 -3.05
N MET A 67 2.60 -3.79 -1.92
CA MET A 67 2.03 -2.48 -1.58
C MET A 67 3.12 -1.42 -1.44
N SER A 68 2.85 -0.24 -1.98
CA SER A 68 3.67 0.97 -1.80
C SER A 68 2.79 2.19 -1.54
N ILE A 69 3.37 3.23 -0.93
CA ILE A 69 2.73 4.54 -0.81
C ILE A 69 3.45 5.50 -1.73
N GLN A 70 2.71 6.23 -2.56
CA GLN A 70 3.30 7.02 -3.63
C GLN A 70 2.81 8.47 -3.62
N VAL A 71 3.76 9.39 -3.79
CA VAL A 71 3.51 10.83 -3.93
C VAL A 71 3.93 11.26 -5.34
N GLN A 72 3.04 11.99 -6.03
CA GLN A 72 3.35 12.61 -7.31
C GLN A 72 3.70 14.09 -7.13
N GLN A 73 4.68 14.58 -7.89
CA GLN A 73 5.05 15.98 -7.93
C GLN A 73 5.15 16.48 -9.37
N ARG A 74 4.35 17.50 -9.71
CA ARG A 74 4.42 18.15 -11.02
C ARG A 74 5.54 19.17 -11.08
N ASN A 75 6.45 19.02 -12.03
CA ASN A 75 7.52 19.98 -12.26
C ASN A 75 7.01 21.19 -13.05
N PRO A 76 7.01 22.41 -12.47
CA PRO A 76 6.45 23.60 -13.12
C PRO A 76 7.27 24.08 -14.32
N ARG A 77 8.49 23.57 -14.53
CA ARG A 77 9.37 24.00 -15.64
C ARG A 77 9.04 23.30 -16.96
N ASN A 78 8.74 22.01 -16.92
CA ASN A 78 8.46 21.19 -18.11
C ASN A 78 7.04 20.59 -18.10
N GLY A 79 6.33 20.65 -16.97
CA GLY A 79 4.97 20.11 -16.80
C GLY A 79 4.93 18.60 -16.53
N GLU A 80 6.07 17.93 -16.46
CA GLU A 80 6.17 16.48 -16.22
C GLU A 80 5.93 16.14 -14.74
N TYR A 81 5.35 14.98 -14.49
CA TYR A 81 5.20 14.44 -13.14
C TYR A 81 6.38 13.55 -12.77
N GLN A 82 6.78 13.63 -11.51
CA GLN A 82 7.74 12.74 -10.87
C GLN A 82 7.02 11.96 -9.78
N LEU A 83 7.37 10.68 -9.66
CA LEU A 83 6.75 9.74 -8.75
C LEU A 83 7.77 9.29 -7.71
N HIS A 84 7.34 9.24 -6.45
CA HIS A 84 8.21 8.95 -5.33
C HIS A 84 7.57 7.92 -4.39
N LEU A 85 8.30 6.84 -4.11
CA LEU A 85 7.89 5.86 -3.11
C LEU A 85 8.21 6.38 -1.70
N MET A 86 7.21 6.39 -0.84
CA MET A 86 7.34 6.80 0.54
C MET A 86 7.81 5.63 1.41
N PRO A 87 8.74 5.86 2.35
CA PRO A 87 9.27 4.79 3.18
C PRO A 87 8.22 4.33 4.19
N VAL A 88 8.26 3.04 4.47
CA VAL A 88 7.37 2.36 5.42
C VAL A 88 8.21 1.60 6.43
N ILE A 89 7.89 1.76 7.71
CA ILE A 89 8.51 1.03 8.82
C ILE A 89 7.56 -0.07 9.30
N ARG A 90 8.04 -1.31 9.28
CA ARG A 90 7.28 -2.50 9.71
C ARG A 90 8.20 -3.66 10.10
N HIS A 91 7.63 -4.77 10.54
CA HIS A 91 8.39 -6.03 10.58
C HIS A 91 8.91 -6.42 9.19
N PRO A 92 10.10 -7.04 9.08
CA PRO A 92 10.70 -7.41 7.80
C PRO A 92 9.76 -8.25 6.92
N ASN A 93 9.82 -8.02 5.61
CA ASN A 93 9.03 -8.75 4.61
C ASN A 93 9.23 -10.27 4.70
N PHE A 94 10.47 -10.75 4.88
CA PHE A 94 10.77 -12.19 5.05
C PHE A 94 10.33 -12.78 6.39
N ALA A 95 9.85 -11.95 7.32
CA ALA A 95 9.16 -12.43 8.51
C ALA A 95 7.63 -12.37 8.32
N ASP A 96 7.08 -11.46 7.50
CA ASP A 96 5.65 -11.12 7.39
C ASP A 96 4.84 -11.47 8.65
N MET A 97 5.17 -10.78 9.75
CA MET A 97 4.55 -11.02 11.04
C MET A 97 3.07 -10.62 10.98
N THR A 98 2.20 -11.57 11.29
CA THR A 98 0.75 -11.43 11.19
C THR A 98 0.07 -11.84 12.49
N ALA A 99 -1.11 -11.26 12.71
CA ALA A 99 -2.01 -11.53 13.82
C ALA A 99 -3.34 -12.07 13.31
N ASP A 100 -3.99 -12.94 14.08
CA ASP A 100 -5.35 -13.38 13.80
C ASP A 100 -6.29 -12.67 14.76
N VAL A 101 -7.13 -11.80 14.20
CA VAL A 101 -8.04 -10.98 14.99
C VAL A 101 -9.47 -11.30 14.58
N PRO A 102 -10.40 -11.50 15.53
CA PRO A 102 -11.80 -11.74 15.20
C PRO A 102 -12.35 -10.63 14.31
N LEU A 103 -13.02 -11.03 13.24
CA LEU A 103 -13.52 -10.12 12.20
C LEU A 103 -14.50 -9.07 12.77
N ASP A 104 -15.24 -9.45 13.82
CA ASP A 104 -16.21 -8.61 14.54
C ASP A 104 -15.57 -7.49 15.41
N ARG A 105 -14.24 -7.43 15.52
CA ARG A 105 -13.54 -6.35 16.23
C ARG A 105 -13.21 -5.15 15.35
N PHE A 106 -13.36 -5.28 14.03
CA PHE A 106 -13.12 -4.19 13.09
C PHE A 106 -14.39 -3.40 12.84
N PHE A 107 -14.30 -2.09 13.04
CA PHE A 107 -15.37 -1.16 12.75
C PHE A 107 -14.88 -0.12 11.76
N LEU A 108 -15.71 0.13 10.76
CA LEU A 108 -15.45 1.02 9.64
C LEU A 108 -16.52 2.13 9.63
N LEU A 109 -16.23 3.20 8.93
CA LEU A 109 -17.22 4.24 8.62
C LEU A 109 -17.66 4.06 7.18
N ALA A 110 -18.96 4.08 6.93
CA ALA A 110 -19.55 3.99 5.59
C ALA A 110 -20.68 5.00 5.43
N GLY A 111 -21.10 5.29 4.20
CA GLY A 111 -22.06 6.33 3.82
C GLY A 111 -21.48 7.31 2.81
N ASN A 112 -20.14 7.43 2.77
CA ASN A 112 -19.41 8.28 1.84
C ASN A 112 -19.64 7.90 0.36
N GLU A 113 -19.94 6.64 0.07
CA GLU A 113 -20.25 6.16 -1.28
C GLU A 113 -21.54 6.76 -1.88
N ARG A 114 -22.39 7.39 -1.06
CA ARG A 114 -23.63 8.05 -1.48
C ARG A 114 -23.74 9.49 -0.97
N GLY A 115 -22.62 10.07 -0.50
CA GLY A 115 -22.60 11.38 0.14
C GLY A 115 -23.49 11.49 1.38
N ALA A 116 -23.76 10.37 2.05
CA ALA A 116 -24.60 10.30 3.25
C ALA A 116 -23.78 10.53 4.52
N ASP A 117 -24.48 10.74 5.65
CA ASP A 117 -23.84 10.81 6.96
C ASP A 117 -23.12 9.48 7.29
N LEU A 118 -21.95 9.57 7.92
CA LEU A 118 -21.14 8.39 8.21
C LEU A 118 -21.73 7.57 9.35
N GLU A 119 -21.90 6.28 9.11
CA GLU A 119 -22.33 5.30 10.09
C GLU A 119 -21.21 4.32 10.42
N ARG A 120 -21.11 3.95 11.70
CA ARG A 120 -20.17 2.93 12.16
C ARG A 120 -20.74 1.54 11.86
N VAL A 121 -20.08 0.80 10.99
CA VAL A 121 -20.45 -0.57 10.58
C VAL A 121 -19.35 -1.55 10.95
N SER A 122 -19.68 -2.81 11.25
CA SER A 122 -18.65 -3.83 11.44
C SER A 122 -18.10 -4.28 10.09
N LEU A 123 -16.86 -4.77 10.04
CA LEU A 123 -16.32 -5.40 8.83
C LEU A 123 -17.18 -6.60 8.40
N ARG A 124 -17.82 -7.30 9.35
CA ARG A 124 -18.76 -8.39 9.05
C ARG A 124 -19.96 -7.88 8.29
N ASP A 125 -20.58 -6.81 8.76
CA ASP A 125 -21.80 -6.29 8.14
C ASP A 125 -21.51 -5.72 6.75
N LEU A 126 -20.36 -5.04 6.60
CA LEU A 126 -19.92 -4.53 5.30
C LEU A 126 -19.70 -5.67 4.29
N LEU A 127 -18.94 -6.70 4.64
CA LEU A 127 -18.69 -7.84 3.75
C LEU A 127 -19.94 -8.72 3.57
N GLY A 128 -20.80 -8.78 4.57
CA GLY A 128 -22.06 -9.54 4.56
C GLY A 128 -23.09 -8.96 3.59
N ASN A 129 -23.05 -7.64 3.37
CA ASN A 129 -24.05 -6.90 2.59
C ASN A 129 -23.38 -5.88 1.67
N LEU A 130 -22.30 -6.27 0.98
CA LEU A 130 -21.41 -5.33 0.29
C LEU A 130 -22.13 -4.43 -0.70
N ARG A 131 -23.18 -4.92 -1.39
CA ARG A 131 -24.00 -4.11 -2.30
C ARG A 131 -24.58 -2.85 -1.68
N ASP A 132 -24.92 -2.89 -0.40
CA ASP A 132 -25.48 -1.75 0.30
C ASP A 132 -24.45 -0.64 0.52
N TYR A 133 -23.16 -0.94 0.38
CA TYR A 133 -22.02 -0.05 0.56
C TYR A 133 -21.29 0.29 -0.76
N LEU A 134 -21.99 0.11 -1.88
CA LEU A 134 -21.55 0.52 -3.21
C LEU A 134 -22.32 1.77 -3.66
N SER A 135 -21.60 2.69 -4.31
CA SER A 135 -22.15 3.82 -5.06
C SER A 135 -22.89 3.35 -6.31
N GLU A 136 -22.38 2.30 -6.97
CA GLU A 136 -23.02 1.64 -8.10
C GLU A 136 -23.26 0.14 -7.80
N PRO A 137 -24.30 -0.23 -7.03
CA PRO A 137 -24.55 -1.64 -6.68
C PRO A 137 -24.77 -2.58 -7.88
N GLN A 138 -25.16 -2.02 -9.02
CA GLN A 138 -25.34 -2.76 -10.28
C GLN A 138 -24.02 -3.04 -11.00
N SER A 139 -22.90 -2.42 -10.58
CA SER A 139 -21.56 -2.73 -11.08
C SER A 139 -21.08 -4.11 -10.60
N TRP A 140 -21.67 -4.68 -9.55
CA TRP A 140 -21.46 -6.08 -9.20
C TRP A 140 -22.44 -6.95 -9.98
N ALA A 141 -21.98 -7.64 -11.02
CA ALA A 141 -22.82 -8.58 -11.76
C ALA A 141 -23.16 -9.81 -10.91
N GLY A 142 -24.25 -10.50 -11.26
CA GLY A 142 -24.77 -11.64 -10.50
C GLY A 142 -25.79 -11.24 -9.43
N SER A 143 -26.11 -12.18 -8.54
CA SER A 143 -27.12 -12.00 -7.47
C SER A 143 -26.53 -12.15 -6.06
N GLU A 144 -25.22 -12.30 -5.94
CA GLU A 144 -24.55 -12.38 -4.65
C GLU A 144 -24.54 -11.02 -3.96
N ASP A 145 -24.72 -11.02 -2.64
CA ASP A 145 -24.71 -9.82 -1.81
C ASP A 145 -23.57 -9.83 -0.76
N SER A 146 -22.92 -10.98 -0.59
CA SER A 146 -21.90 -11.21 0.44
C SER A 146 -20.56 -11.67 -0.13
N LEU A 147 -19.47 -11.18 0.47
CA LEU A 147 -18.12 -11.70 0.31
C LEU A 147 -17.62 -12.40 1.59
N LEU A 148 -18.51 -13.00 2.38
CA LEU A 148 -18.14 -13.84 3.51
C LEU A 148 -18.21 -15.33 3.15
N ALA A 149 -17.23 -16.09 3.59
CA ALA A 149 -17.23 -17.54 3.59
C ALA A 149 -17.43 -18.09 5.02
N GLU A 150 -17.84 -19.35 5.15
CA GLU A 150 -18.04 -20.01 6.46
C GLU A 150 -16.79 -19.96 7.36
N ARG A 151 -15.59 -19.90 6.76
CA ARG A 151 -14.31 -19.82 7.48
C ARG A 151 -14.02 -18.45 8.12
N ASP A 152 -14.70 -17.39 7.69
CA ASP A 152 -14.35 -15.99 8.00
C ASP A 152 -14.76 -15.60 9.43
N THR A 153 -14.07 -16.22 10.39
CA THR A 153 -14.15 -15.94 11.84
C THR A 153 -13.13 -14.88 12.26
N HIS A 154 -11.95 -14.90 11.63
CA HIS A 154 -10.83 -14.01 11.88
C HIS A 154 -10.34 -13.40 10.55
N VAL A 155 -9.62 -12.29 10.67
CA VAL A 155 -8.86 -11.68 9.57
C VAL A 155 -7.37 -11.72 9.89
N LEU A 156 -6.55 -11.87 8.85
CA LEU A 156 -5.10 -11.86 8.92
C LEU A 156 -4.62 -10.42 8.99
N VAL A 157 -3.93 -10.02 10.06
CA VAL A 157 -3.64 -8.61 10.33
C VAL A 157 -2.15 -8.33 10.35
N SER A 158 -1.74 -7.24 9.71
CA SER A 158 -0.41 -6.66 9.81
C SER A 158 -0.49 -5.18 10.19
N ALA A 159 0.57 -4.61 10.75
CA ALA A 159 0.64 -3.18 11.05
C ALA A 159 1.96 -2.56 10.59
N GLN A 160 1.89 -1.30 10.15
CA GLN A 160 3.03 -0.54 9.65
C GLN A 160 2.86 0.97 9.80
N ALA A 161 3.96 1.70 9.69
CA ALA A 161 3.99 3.17 9.70
C ALA A 161 4.57 3.75 8.40
N CYS A 162 3.80 4.56 7.68
CA CYS A 162 4.22 5.24 6.47
C CYS A 162 4.60 6.71 6.74
N PHE A 163 5.64 7.21 6.07
CA PHE A 163 6.08 8.60 6.21
C PHE A 163 5.71 9.44 4.99
N LEU A 164 4.95 10.51 5.23
CA LEU A 164 4.56 11.49 4.23
C LEU A 164 5.47 12.74 4.28
N PRO A 165 5.81 13.31 3.12
CA PRO A 165 6.76 14.42 3.01
C PRO A 165 6.07 15.76 3.28
N ILE A 166 5.51 15.99 4.46
CA ILE A 166 4.66 17.15 4.74
C ILE A 166 5.50 18.32 5.33
N PRO A 167 5.72 19.43 4.58
CA PRO A 167 6.32 20.63 5.15
C PRO A 167 5.40 21.28 6.19
N GLN A 168 5.96 22.08 7.09
CA GLN A 168 5.16 22.83 8.06
C GLN A 168 4.19 23.79 7.35
N GLY A 169 2.91 23.78 7.75
CA GLY A 169 1.84 24.56 7.13
C GLY A 169 1.47 24.10 5.72
N GLY A 170 1.80 22.85 5.37
CA GLY A 170 1.49 22.27 4.06
C GLY A 170 0.80 20.92 4.17
N GLU A 171 0.56 20.34 3.00
CA GLU A 171 -0.16 19.08 2.83
C GLU A 171 0.59 18.20 1.81
N ALA A 172 0.43 16.89 1.90
CA ALA A 172 0.86 15.95 0.88
C ALA A 172 -0.34 15.19 0.31
N GLU A 173 -0.50 15.22 -1.01
CA GLU A 173 -1.40 14.33 -1.75
C GLU A 173 -0.65 13.02 -2.06
N PHE A 174 -1.29 11.88 -1.81
CA PHE A 174 -0.69 10.56 -2.00
C PHE A 174 -1.75 9.49 -2.28
N ASN A 175 -1.28 8.32 -2.76
CA ASN A 175 -2.11 7.12 -2.88
C ASN A 175 -1.37 5.89 -2.36
N PRO A 176 -2.05 4.99 -1.64
CA PRO A 176 -1.66 3.60 -1.60
C PRO A 176 -1.75 3.00 -3.01
N VAL A 177 -0.78 2.16 -3.35
CA VAL A 177 -0.70 1.47 -4.64
C VAL A 177 -0.48 -0.01 -4.36
N LEU A 178 -1.36 -0.84 -4.92
CA LEU A 178 -1.32 -2.28 -4.76
C LEU A 178 -1.11 -2.95 -6.12
N PHE A 179 -0.17 -3.88 -6.19
CA PHE A 179 -0.01 -4.79 -7.32
C PHE A 179 -0.22 -6.22 -6.81
N ASN A 180 -1.23 -6.92 -7.34
CA ASN A 180 -1.47 -8.31 -6.98
C ASN A 180 -1.05 -9.22 -8.14
N TYR A 181 -0.16 -10.18 -7.88
CA TYR A 181 0.50 -10.98 -8.92
C TYR A 181 -0.43 -11.94 -9.66
N GLN A 182 -1.58 -12.24 -9.08
CA GLN A 182 -2.60 -13.09 -9.68
C GLN A 182 -3.64 -12.29 -10.46
N SER A 183 -3.85 -11.02 -10.11
CA SER A 183 -4.91 -10.18 -10.68
C SER A 183 -4.61 -9.70 -12.10
N TYR A 184 -5.63 -9.68 -12.95
CA TYR A 184 -5.59 -9.08 -14.28
C TYR A 184 -6.99 -8.61 -14.73
N GLU A 185 -7.05 -7.80 -15.78
CA GLU A 185 -8.29 -7.26 -16.34
C GLU A 185 -9.34 -8.36 -16.59
N GLY A 186 -10.54 -8.17 -16.01
CA GLY A 186 -11.67 -9.09 -16.14
C GLY A 186 -11.64 -10.32 -15.23
N ASP A 187 -10.54 -10.59 -14.51
CA ASP A 187 -10.40 -11.73 -13.60
C ASP A 187 -9.54 -11.37 -12.35
N PRO A 188 -9.99 -10.40 -11.54
CA PRO A 188 -9.28 -9.96 -10.35
C PRO A 188 -9.16 -11.09 -9.33
N ALA A 189 -7.99 -11.22 -8.69
CA ALA A 189 -7.79 -12.18 -7.59
C ALA A 189 -8.03 -11.57 -6.21
N VAL A 190 -8.15 -10.23 -6.14
CA VAL A 190 -8.43 -9.51 -4.89
C VAL A 190 -9.34 -8.30 -5.15
N LEU A 191 -10.23 -8.06 -4.19
CA LEU A 191 -10.92 -6.80 -3.99
C LEU A 191 -10.26 -6.08 -2.81
N THR A 192 -10.10 -4.77 -2.91
CA THR A 192 -9.61 -3.92 -1.83
C THR A 192 -10.71 -3.06 -1.24
N ILE A 193 -10.69 -2.90 0.07
CA ILE A 193 -11.45 -1.88 0.80
C ILE A 193 -10.45 -0.95 1.48
N LEU A 194 -10.41 0.30 1.03
CA LEU A 194 -9.65 1.37 1.67
C LEU A 194 -10.54 2.03 2.72
N ALA A 195 -10.17 1.96 4.00
CA ALA A 195 -10.95 2.55 5.09
C ALA A 195 -10.17 3.65 5.80
N THR A 196 -10.79 4.82 5.94
CA THR A 196 -10.25 6.01 6.61
C THR A 196 -11.23 6.53 7.66
N ARG A 197 -10.88 7.60 8.37
CA ARG A 197 -11.82 8.33 9.25
C ARG A 197 -12.97 9.00 8.49
N GLU A 198 -12.92 9.07 7.16
CA GLU A 198 -13.91 9.75 6.32
C GLU A 198 -14.83 8.76 5.59
N GLY A 199 -14.56 7.46 5.67
CA GLY A 199 -15.38 6.45 5.01
C GLY A 199 -14.60 5.25 4.49
N THR A 200 -15.24 4.51 3.58
CA THR A 200 -14.68 3.32 2.92
C THR A 200 -14.75 3.40 1.40
N SER A 201 -13.81 2.81 0.69
CA SER A 201 -13.79 2.78 -0.78
C SER A 201 -13.49 1.37 -1.27
N VAL A 202 -14.36 0.84 -2.14
CA VAL A 202 -14.35 -0.55 -2.59
C VAL A 202 -13.86 -0.61 -4.03
N THR A 203 -12.78 -1.34 -4.31
CA THR A 203 -12.21 -1.40 -5.66
C THR A 203 -11.64 -2.79 -5.96
N VAL A 204 -11.95 -3.35 -7.13
CA VAL A 204 -11.29 -4.57 -7.62
C VAL A 204 -9.93 -4.26 -8.27
N ILE A 205 -8.95 -5.15 -8.05
CA ILE A 205 -7.59 -4.97 -8.57
C ILE A 205 -7.44 -5.66 -9.92
N ASP A 206 -7.08 -4.91 -10.96
CA ASP A 206 -6.81 -5.43 -12.30
C ASP A 206 -5.38 -5.14 -12.81
N ASN A 207 -4.60 -4.37 -12.05
CA ASN A 207 -3.24 -3.91 -12.37
C ASN A 207 -3.12 -3.06 -13.66
N GLN A 208 -4.22 -2.59 -14.24
CA GLN A 208 -4.26 -1.81 -15.49
C GLN A 208 -4.76 -0.39 -15.27
N ARG A 209 -5.86 -0.23 -14.52
CA ARG A 209 -6.49 1.07 -14.35
C ARG A 209 -5.71 1.95 -13.37
N ASP A 210 -6.08 3.22 -13.32
CA ASP A 210 -5.66 4.14 -12.27
C ASP A 210 -4.14 4.30 -12.13
N GLY A 211 -3.40 4.15 -13.23
CA GLY A 211 -1.98 4.50 -13.30
C GLY A 211 -1.75 6.02 -13.16
N PHE A 212 -0.52 6.41 -12.83
CA PHE A 212 -0.15 7.83 -12.69
C PHE A 212 0.05 8.53 -14.05
N GLU A 213 -0.15 9.86 -14.08
CA GLU A 213 0.23 10.68 -15.25
C GLU A 213 1.74 10.66 -15.53
N ALA A 214 2.56 10.27 -14.54
CA ALA A 214 4.00 10.06 -14.68
C ALA A 214 4.38 8.86 -15.56
N GLY A 215 3.41 8.05 -16.01
CA GLY A 215 3.59 6.87 -16.86
C GLY A 215 3.13 5.56 -16.19
N SER A 216 3.38 4.42 -16.84
CA SER A 216 3.06 3.09 -16.30
C SER A 216 3.68 2.92 -14.90
N THR A 217 2.84 2.52 -13.95
CA THR A 217 3.24 2.23 -12.58
C THR A 217 3.08 0.75 -12.29
N TRP A 218 3.96 0.22 -11.44
CA TRP A 218 3.78 -1.11 -10.91
C TRP A 218 2.67 -1.07 -9.86
N GLY A 219 1.47 -1.48 -10.25
CA GLY A 219 0.29 -1.51 -9.40
C GLY A 219 -0.75 -0.45 -9.74
N GLN A 220 -1.90 -0.64 -9.10
CA GLN A 220 -3.10 0.17 -9.24
C GLN A 220 -3.19 1.14 -8.05
N ARG A 221 -3.43 2.43 -8.34
CA ARG A 221 -3.70 3.41 -7.27
C ARG A 221 -5.04 3.13 -6.62
N LEU A 222 -5.07 3.28 -5.31
CA LEU A 222 -6.29 3.24 -4.52
C LEU A 222 -6.69 4.67 -4.19
N PHE A 223 -7.97 4.95 -4.43
CA PHE A 223 -8.58 6.26 -4.23
C PHE A 223 -9.63 6.19 -3.14
N PHE A 224 -9.94 7.35 -2.56
CA PHE A 224 -11.12 7.54 -1.75
C PHE A 224 -12.35 7.77 -2.64
N ASN A 225 -13.46 7.09 -2.33
CA ASN A 225 -14.77 7.28 -2.95
C ASN A 225 -15.51 8.40 -2.20
N THR A 226 -15.90 9.44 -2.91
CA THR A 226 -16.75 10.52 -2.41
C THR A 226 -17.93 10.67 -3.36
N ASP A 227 -19.05 10.04 -2.99
CA ASP A 227 -20.32 10.04 -3.75
C ASP A 227 -20.17 9.55 -5.21
N GLY A 228 -19.40 8.48 -5.42
CA GLY A 228 -19.15 7.90 -6.74
C GLY A 228 -18.03 8.59 -7.53
N ASP A 229 -17.42 9.64 -6.99
CA ASP A 229 -16.21 10.26 -7.53
C ASP A 229 -14.97 9.84 -6.75
N ARG A 230 -13.82 9.80 -7.42
CA ARG A 230 -12.54 9.42 -6.83
C ARG A 230 -11.75 10.65 -6.40
N ALA A 231 -11.07 10.55 -5.26
CA ALA A 231 -10.14 11.57 -4.78
C ALA A 231 -8.88 10.90 -4.19
N SER A 232 -7.70 11.48 -4.45
CA SER A 232 -6.47 11.06 -3.76
C SER A 232 -6.55 11.35 -2.27
N LEU A 233 -5.78 10.59 -1.47
CA LEU A 233 -5.69 10.86 -0.05
C LEU A 233 -4.79 12.06 0.20
N THR A 234 -5.07 12.76 1.29
CA THR A 234 -4.28 13.91 1.74
C THR A 234 -3.77 13.66 3.14
N GLY A 235 -2.60 14.23 3.44
CA GLY A 235 -2.00 14.20 4.76
C GLY A 235 -1.55 15.59 5.18
N GLN A 236 -1.97 16.00 6.38
CA GLN A 236 -1.53 17.25 7.02
C GLN A 236 -0.91 16.93 8.39
N ARG A 237 -0.04 17.81 8.88
CA ARG A 237 0.53 17.65 10.23
C ARG A 237 -0.56 17.76 11.29
N LEU A 238 -0.47 16.94 12.34
CA LEU A 238 -1.37 17.02 13.49
C LEU A 238 -1.33 18.42 14.14
N SER A 239 -0.14 19.00 14.30
CA SER A 239 0.02 20.35 14.83
C SER A 239 -0.70 21.43 14.00
N ASP A 240 -0.62 21.34 12.66
CA ASP A 240 -1.32 22.26 11.75
C ASP A 240 -2.85 22.07 11.81
N PHE A 241 -3.32 20.82 11.88
CA PHE A 241 -4.75 20.49 12.03
C PHE A 241 -5.32 21.04 13.34
N GLN A 242 -4.62 20.83 14.46
CA GLN A 242 -5.03 21.32 15.77
C GLN A 242 -5.11 22.85 15.79
N ALA A 243 -4.13 23.53 15.20
CA ALA A 243 -4.15 24.98 15.08
C ALA A 243 -5.37 25.49 14.27
N ALA A 244 -5.74 24.81 13.18
CA ALA A 244 -6.90 25.17 12.37
C ALA A 244 -8.25 24.92 13.07
N VAL A 245 -8.34 23.90 13.93
CA VAL A 245 -9.51 23.65 14.77
C VAL A 245 -9.67 24.76 15.83
N GLU A 246 -8.57 25.17 16.46
CA GLU A 246 -8.57 26.27 17.43
C GLU A 246 -8.98 27.62 16.83
N THR A 247 -8.66 27.87 15.56
CA THR A 247 -9.07 29.09 14.83
C THR A 247 -10.50 29.02 14.28
N GLY A 248 -11.17 27.87 14.38
CA GLY A 248 -12.53 27.65 13.88
C GLY A 248 -12.63 27.56 12.36
N GLU A 249 -11.51 27.31 11.67
CA GLU A 249 -11.44 27.17 10.21
C GLU A 249 -11.86 25.77 9.73
N ASN A 250 -11.98 24.80 10.65
CA ASN A 250 -12.41 23.44 10.34
C ASN A 250 -13.55 22.99 11.29
N PRO A 251 -14.83 23.19 10.91
CA PRO A 251 -15.98 22.86 11.76
C PRO A 251 -16.31 21.36 11.82
N ALA A 252 -15.64 20.52 11.03
CA ALA A 252 -15.89 19.09 10.97
C ALA A 252 -14.96 18.33 11.93
N THR A 253 -15.33 18.22 13.21
CA THR A 253 -15.09 17.04 14.07
C THR A 253 -15.56 17.30 15.52
N GLU A 254 -16.78 16.87 15.85
CA GLU A 254 -17.09 16.55 17.25
C GLU A 254 -16.42 15.21 17.59
N ALA A 255 -15.47 15.25 18.54
CA ALA A 255 -14.96 14.12 19.32
C ALA A 255 -14.66 12.81 18.55
N ASN A 256 -13.71 12.85 17.62
CA ASN A 256 -12.92 11.65 17.34
C ASN A 256 -11.82 11.56 18.42
N ASP A 257 -11.74 10.43 19.12
CA ASP A 257 -10.56 10.09 19.90
C ASP A 257 -9.33 10.33 19.01
N GLU A 258 -8.29 11.01 19.51
CA GLU A 258 -7.05 11.27 18.72
C GLU A 258 -6.49 9.97 18.10
N ALA A 259 -6.84 8.82 18.68
CA ALA A 259 -6.67 7.47 18.15
C ALA A 259 -7.53 7.24 16.88
N GLY A 260 -6.96 7.54 15.71
CA GLY A 260 -7.54 7.17 14.41
C GLY A 260 -7.37 8.24 13.33
N LEU A 261 -6.99 9.47 13.69
CA LEU A 261 -6.81 10.57 12.74
C LEU A 261 -5.74 10.28 11.68
N ASN A 262 -4.73 9.47 12.03
CA ASN A 262 -3.62 9.11 11.18
C ASN A 262 -3.64 7.66 10.70
N MET A 263 -4.80 7.00 10.75
CA MET A 263 -4.92 5.58 10.43
C MET A 263 -5.68 5.37 9.12
N VAL A 264 -5.14 4.48 8.28
CA VAL A 264 -5.86 3.91 7.14
C VAL A 264 -5.77 2.39 7.27
N MET A 265 -6.88 1.69 7.05
CA MET A 265 -6.86 0.24 6.90
C MET A 265 -7.01 -0.10 5.42
N LEU A 266 -6.10 -0.94 4.92
CA LEU A 266 -6.26 -1.56 3.61
C LEU A 266 -6.67 -3.00 3.81
N ILE A 267 -7.86 -3.35 3.34
CA ILE A 267 -8.45 -4.67 3.51
C ILE A 267 -8.44 -5.38 2.16
N GLN A 268 -7.80 -6.54 2.07
CA GLN A 268 -7.81 -7.37 0.86
C GLN A 268 -8.76 -8.55 1.06
N VAL A 269 -9.72 -8.68 0.17
CA VAL A 269 -10.69 -9.77 0.09
C VAL A 269 -10.35 -10.62 -1.12
N PRO A 270 -9.78 -11.83 -0.94
CA PRO A 270 -9.45 -12.71 -2.05
C PRO A 270 -10.70 -13.14 -2.83
N LEU A 271 -10.58 -13.12 -4.16
CA LEU A 271 -11.63 -13.41 -5.12
C LEU A 271 -11.26 -14.63 -5.97
N ARG A 272 -12.26 -15.42 -6.34
CA ARG A 272 -12.05 -16.58 -7.21
C ARG A 272 -11.74 -16.11 -8.62
N GLN A 273 -10.65 -16.64 -9.16
CA GLN A 273 -10.32 -16.48 -10.56
C GLN A 273 -11.03 -17.54 -11.41
N LYS A 274 -11.49 -17.13 -12.59
CA LYS A 274 -12.12 -18.02 -13.58
C LYS A 274 -11.11 -18.96 -14.23
N ASN A 275 -9.87 -18.48 -14.41
CA ASN A 275 -8.78 -19.28 -14.99
C ASN A 275 -7.56 -19.29 -14.04
N PRO A 276 -7.60 -20.04 -12.93
CA PRO A 276 -6.45 -20.19 -12.06
C PRO A 276 -5.33 -20.96 -12.78
N ALA A 277 -4.08 -20.60 -12.53
CA ALA A 277 -2.93 -21.21 -13.22
C ALA A 277 -2.78 -22.72 -12.93
N GLN A 278 -2.43 -23.51 -13.95
CA GLN A 278 -1.93 -24.89 -13.82
C GLN A 278 -0.45 -24.93 -14.19
N PHE A 279 0.40 -25.33 -13.24
CA PHE A 279 1.86 -25.15 -13.31
C PHE A 279 2.58 -26.25 -14.12
N GLY A 280 3.55 -25.84 -14.95
CA GLY A 280 4.45 -26.71 -15.73
C GLY A 280 5.92 -26.26 -15.60
N SER A 281 6.86 -27.18 -15.74
CA SER A 281 8.26 -27.01 -15.29
C SER A 281 9.16 -26.11 -16.15
N SER A 282 9.90 -25.16 -15.54
CA SER A 282 11.39 -25.01 -15.59
C SER A 282 11.92 -23.64 -15.07
N ALA A 283 13.04 -23.67 -14.32
CA ALA A 283 14.13 -22.69 -14.06
C ALA A 283 13.91 -21.24 -13.52
N GLU A 284 14.82 -20.78 -12.64
CA GLU A 284 14.69 -19.69 -11.63
C GLU A 284 15.64 -18.46 -11.81
N MET A 285 15.35 -17.29 -11.19
CA MET A 285 16.34 -16.28 -10.71
C MET A 285 15.73 -15.08 -9.91
N ASP A 286 16.47 -14.51 -8.93
CA ASP A 286 16.06 -13.45 -7.97
C ASP A 286 17.11 -12.31 -7.70
N PHE A 287 16.71 -11.19 -7.05
CA PHE A 287 17.38 -9.85 -7.01
C PHE A 287 17.99 -9.37 -5.64
N MET A 288 18.88 -8.33 -5.65
CA MET A 288 19.47 -7.63 -4.45
C MET A 288 19.69 -6.09 -4.61
N MET A 289 19.85 -5.35 -3.49
CA MET A 289 19.95 -3.87 -3.33
C MET A 289 21.30 -3.35 -2.76
N ALA A 290 21.64 -2.06 -2.97
CA ALA A 290 22.89 -1.39 -2.52
C ALA A 290 22.68 0.07 -1.97
N PRO A 291 23.62 0.65 -1.16
CA PRO A 291 23.37 1.82 -0.29
C PRO A 291 23.76 3.22 -0.87
N VAL A 292 23.30 4.29 -0.21
CA VAL A 292 23.39 5.73 -0.59
C VAL A 292 24.04 6.55 0.56
N PRO A 293 24.78 7.66 0.31
CA PRO A 293 25.60 8.29 1.36
C PRO A 293 24.81 9.13 2.37
N ALA A 294 25.29 9.10 3.63
CA ALA A 294 24.67 9.71 4.81
C ALA A 294 24.67 11.25 4.81
N ALA A 295 23.56 11.81 5.31
CA ALA A 295 23.41 13.24 5.59
C ALA A 295 23.86 13.59 7.02
N MET A 296 24.13 14.88 7.28
CA MET A 296 24.52 15.36 8.61
C MET A 296 23.35 15.29 9.61
N PRO A 297 23.62 15.09 10.92
CA PRO A 297 22.59 14.89 11.93
C PRO A 297 21.73 16.15 12.11
N GLN A 298 20.44 16.02 11.78
CA GLN A 298 19.39 16.99 12.09
C GLN A 298 18.47 16.38 13.18
N ALA A 299 17.81 17.20 13.98
CA ALA A 299 16.79 16.69 14.92
C ALA A 299 15.54 16.23 14.14
N SER A 300 14.96 15.09 14.53
CA SER A 300 13.69 14.59 13.97
C SER A 300 12.56 15.62 14.16
N ASP A 301 11.66 15.68 13.17
CA ASP A 301 10.43 16.47 13.21
C ASP A 301 9.17 15.63 12.93
N VAL A 302 9.28 14.32 13.19
CA VAL A 302 8.22 13.35 12.96
C VAL A 302 7.05 13.60 13.90
N GLU A 303 5.83 13.61 13.35
CA GLU A 303 4.58 13.63 14.10
C GLU A 303 3.49 12.82 13.37
N ALA A 304 2.30 12.68 13.94
CA ALA A 304 1.19 12.04 13.24
C ALA A 304 0.71 12.89 12.04
N ALA A 305 0.38 12.25 10.92
CA ALA A 305 -0.26 12.90 9.78
C ALA A 305 -1.77 12.65 9.82
N VAL A 306 -2.58 13.70 9.95
CA VAL A 306 -4.04 13.59 9.85
C VAL A 306 -4.41 13.32 8.40
N ILE A 307 -5.11 12.23 8.15
CA ILE A 307 -5.50 11.79 6.81
C ILE A 307 -6.86 12.35 6.42
N GLY A 308 -6.99 12.81 5.18
CA GLY A 308 -8.26 13.15 4.54
C GLY A 308 -8.26 12.75 3.06
N HIS A 309 -9.11 13.38 2.27
CA HIS A 309 -9.09 13.30 0.81
C HIS A 309 -9.00 14.68 0.14
N GLY A 310 -8.51 14.71 -1.10
CA GLY A 310 -8.34 15.90 -1.91
C GLY A 310 -9.56 16.24 -2.76
N GLU A 311 -9.35 17.02 -3.83
CA GLU A 311 -10.39 17.32 -4.81
C GLU A 311 -10.77 16.08 -5.63
N THR A 312 -12.00 16.05 -6.16
CA THR A 312 -12.48 14.98 -7.04
C THR A 312 -11.73 14.99 -8.38
N GLU A 313 -11.23 13.82 -8.79
CA GLU A 313 -10.43 13.60 -10.00
C GLU A 313 -11.20 12.91 -11.14
N GLY A 314 -12.49 12.62 -10.93
CA GLY A 314 -13.37 11.95 -11.90
C GLY A 314 -14.15 10.79 -11.28
N PRO A 315 -14.84 9.97 -12.10
CA PRO A 315 -15.65 8.87 -11.59
C PRO A 315 -14.80 7.80 -10.90
N PHE A 316 -15.35 7.20 -9.86
CA PHE A 316 -14.79 6.09 -9.12
C PHE A 316 -15.24 4.75 -9.73
N THR A 317 -14.32 3.81 -9.89
CA THR A 317 -14.61 2.47 -10.42
C THR A 317 -14.58 1.44 -9.29
N GLU A 318 -15.73 0.81 -9.03
CA GLU A 318 -15.88 -0.19 -7.96
C GLU A 318 -15.59 -1.62 -8.46
N ILE A 319 -16.63 -2.35 -8.86
CA ILE A 319 -16.58 -3.77 -9.26
C ILE A 319 -16.60 -3.93 -10.79
N ASP A 320 -16.79 -2.84 -11.54
CA ASP A 320 -16.55 -2.77 -12.99
C ASP A 320 -17.37 -3.77 -13.83
N GLY A 321 -18.61 -4.04 -13.41
CA GLY A 321 -19.50 -4.98 -14.10
C GLY A 321 -19.13 -6.46 -13.91
N LEU A 322 -18.20 -6.78 -13.00
CA LEU A 322 -17.70 -8.13 -12.82
C LEU A 322 -18.59 -8.96 -11.88
N GLU A 323 -18.76 -10.23 -12.21
CA GLU A 323 -19.39 -11.23 -11.35
C GLU A 323 -18.32 -11.86 -10.45
N ILE A 324 -17.96 -11.14 -9.38
CA ILE A 324 -16.94 -11.57 -8.42
C ILE A 324 -17.52 -12.51 -7.35
N GLU A 325 -16.71 -13.45 -6.88
CA GLU A 325 -17.03 -14.39 -5.80
C GLU A 325 -15.85 -14.46 -4.82
N ARG A 326 -16.13 -14.52 -3.51
CA ARG A 326 -15.14 -14.73 -2.44
C ARG A 326 -14.38 -16.05 -2.63
N ASP A 327 -13.06 -16.03 -2.53
CA ASP A 327 -12.21 -17.24 -2.57
C ASP A 327 -11.89 -17.80 -1.18
N PRO A 328 -12.63 -18.81 -0.68
CA PRO A 328 -12.43 -19.33 0.66
C PRO A 328 -11.08 -20.00 0.87
N ASP A 329 -10.26 -20.24 -0.14
CA ASP A 329 -8.93 -20.82 0.07
C ASP A 329 -7.98 -19.84 0.78
N PHE A 330 -8.23 -18.54 0.68
CA PHE A 330 -7.39 -17.50 1.29
C PHE A 330 -8.14 -16.73 2.39
N PRO A 331 -7.46 -16.28 3.46
CA PRO A 331 -8.04 -15.38 4.47
C PRO A 331 -8.27 -13.96 3.92
N ILE A 332 -9.17 -13.22 4.55
CA ILE A 332 -9.23 -11.76 4.39
C ILE A 332 -8.06 -11.14 5.16
N ARG A 333 -7.31 -10.22 4.53
CA ARG A 333 -6.19 -9.50 5.17
C ARG A 333 -6.56 -8.07 5.50
N VAL A 334 -6.18 -7.60 6.68
CA VAL A 334 -6.29 -6.21 7.13
C VAL A 334 -4.89 -5.66 7.41
N THR A 335 -4.47 -4.68 6.63
CA THR A 335 -3.22 -3.98 6.82
C THR A 335 -3.50 -2.63 7.49
N VAL A 336 -3.11 -2.49 8.76
CA VAL A 336 -3.25 -1.25 9.54
C VAL A 336 -2.06 -0.33 9.27
N GLN A 337 -2.31 0.82 8.65
CA GLN A 337 -1.28 1.80 8.30
C GLN A 337 -1.42 3.06 9.14
N PHE A 338 -0.37 3.38 9.90
CA PHE A 338 -0.24 4.65 10.61
C PHE A 338 0.57 5.64 9.77
N TYR A 339 0.06 6.84 9.57
CA TYR A 339 0.76 7.86 8.81
C TYR A 339 1.50 8.83 9.72
N LYS A 340 2.72 9.15 9.33
CA LYS A 340 3.66 10.04 10.01
C LYS A 340 4.06 11.16 9.07
N ALA A 341 4.01 12.40 9.52
CA ALA A 341 4.47 13.58 8.78
C ALA A 341 5.95 13.84 9.08
N THR A 342 6.75 14.22 8.08
CA THR A 342 8.11 14.74 8.27
C THR A 342 8.48 15.75 7.18
N SER A 343 9.30 16.74 7.52
CA SER A 343 9.87 17.68 6.55
C SER A 343 11.35 17.42 6.26
N ASN A 344 11.97 16.53 7.03
CA ASN A 344 13.41 16.29 7.00
C ASN A 344 13.82 14.83 6.83
N GLY A 345 12.87 13.87 6.88
CA GLY A 345 13.14 12.45 6.68
C GLY A 345 14.04 11.82 7.75
N VAL A 346 14.20 12.47 8.91
CA VAL A 346 15.02 11.97 10.02
C VAL A 346 14.12 11.36 11.08
N VAL A 347 14.44 10.13 11.47
CA VAL A 347 13.79 9.44 12.59
C VAL A 347 14.72 9.43 13.81
N SER A 348 14.15 9.59 14.99
CA SER A 348 14.81 9.47 16.28
C SER A 348 14.46 8.16 16.98
N GLU A 349 15.19 7.83 18.05
CA GLU A 349 14.90 6.66 18.88
C GLU A 349 13.52 6.75 19.53
N ALA A 350 13.07 7.96 19.88
CA ALA A 350 11.73 8.19 20.42
C ALA A 350 10.65 7.87 19.38
N ASP A 351 10.84 8.30 18.13
CA ASP A 351 9.90 8.03 17.04
C ASP A 351 9.78 6.53 16.79
N LEU A 352 10.90 5.79 16.76
CA LEU A 352 10.87 4.35 16.52
C LEU A 352 10.29 3.56 17.70
N ARG A 353 10.52 4.03 18.93
CA ARG A 353 9.85 3.46 20.10
C ARG A 353 8.34 3.63 20.01
N GLU A 354 7.86 4.83 19.66
CA GLU A 354 6.43 5.10 19.49
C GLU A 354 5.84 4.25 18.36
N ILE A 355 6.50 4.17 17.20
CA ILE A 355 6.07 3.34 16.07
C ILE A 355 6.00 1.87 16.50
N ARG A 356 7.02 1.38 17.20
CA ARG A 356 7.05 0.01 17.70
C ARG A 356 5.88 -0.26 18.65
N GLU A 357 5.61 0.64 19.58
CA GLU A 357 4.48 0.53 20.50
C GLU A 357 3.13 0.57 19.77
N GLN A 358 2.98 1.40 18.73
CA GLN A 358 1.77 1.45 17.91
C GLN A 358 1.55 0.14 17.15
N ILE A 359 2.60 -0.40 16.54
CA ILE A 359 2.57 -1.71 15.88
C ILE A 359 2.18 -2.77 16.90
N ASP A 360 2.89 -2.89 18.03
CA ASP A 360 2.65 -3.93 19.05
C ASP A 360 1.21 -3.94 19.58
N ARG A 361 0.57 -2.76 19.72
CA ARG A 361 -0.83 -2.68 20.15
C ARG A 361 -1.80 -3.39 19.19
N VAL A 362 -1.54 -3.39 17.88
CA VAL A 362 -2.37 -4.11 16.91
C VAL A 362 -2.29 -5.62 17.13
N TYR A 363 -1.14 -6.13 17.59
CA TYR A 363 -0.93 -7.55 17.86
C TYR A 363 -1.32 -7.97 19.28
N ALA A 364 -1.43 -7.01 20.23
CA ALA A 364 -1.62 -7.31 21.65
C ALA A 364 -2.94 -8.04 21.96
N ASP A 365 -3.99 -7.75 21.20
CA ASP A 365 -5.32 -8.33 21.39
C ASP A 365 -5.60 -9.48 20.41
N ALA A 366 -4.60 -9.94 19.65
CA ALA A 366 -4.77 -11.03 18.69
C ALA A 366 -4.90 -12.39 19.40
N ASP A 367 -5.73 -13.27 18.85
CA ASP A 367 -5.89 -14.62 19.39
C ASP A 367 -4.68 -15.50 18.99
N TYR A 368 -4.02 -15.16 17.89
CA TYR A 368 -2.77 -15.76 17.43
C TYR A 368 -1.83 -14.69 16.84
N VAL A 369 -0.52 -14.86 17.04
CA VAL A 369 0.52 -14.07 16.39
C VAL A 369 1.58 -15.02 15.83
N GLY A 370 1.93 -14.86 14.57
CA GLY A 370 2.86 -15.72 13.87
C GLY A 370 3.42 -15.07 12.61
N SER A 371 3.92 -15.89 11.70
CA SER A 371 4.49 -15.46 10.43
C SER A 371 3.77 -16.16 9.28
N LEU A 372 3.65 -15.48 8.14
CA LEU A 372 3.18 -16.07 6.88
C LEU A 372 4.33 -16.72 6.06
N VAL A 373 5.59 -16.44 6.42
CA VAL A 373 6.77 -16.87 5.64
C VAL A 373 7.53 -17.99 6.34
N ILE A 374 7.69 -17.89 7.66
CA ILE A 374 8.56 -18.74 8.46
C ILE A 374 7.78 -19.46 9.57
N GLY A 375 8.19 -20.68 9.88
CA GLY A 375 7.54 -21.50 10.89
C GLY A 375 6.28 -22.20 10.38
N ASP A 376 5.66 -22.99 11.25
CA ASP A 376 4.43 -23.70 10.91
C ASP A 376 3.24 -22.74 11.06
N GLU A 377 2.43 -22.60 10.02
CA GLU A 377 1.15 -21.87 10.10
C GLU A 377 0.21 -22.51 11.12
N GLY A 378 0.37 -23.81 11.42
CA GLY A 378 -0.42 -24.55 12.39
C GLY A 378 -1.93 -24.54 12.06
N ASP A 379 -2.77 -24.74 13.08
CA ASP A 379 -4.23 -24.66 12.96
C ASP A 379 -4.73 -23.21 13.07
N ARG A 380 -4.00 -22.23 12.52
CA ARG A 380 -4.43 -20.82 12.54
C ARG A 380 -5.73 -20.66 11.75
N PRO A 381 -6.73 -19.91 12.26
CA PRO A 381 -7.99 -19.68 11.53
C PRO A 381 -7.78 -18.96 10.19
N THR A 382 -6.67 -18.24 10.06
CA THR A 382 -6.29 -17.48 8.86
C THR A 382 -5.26 -18.20 7.98
N ALA A 383 -4.82 -19.42 8.32
CA ALA A 383 -3.95 -20.20 7.43
C ALA A 383 -4.68 -20.46 6.10
N TYR A 384 -4.04 -20.20 4.96
CA TYR A 384 -4.68 -20.45 3.66
C TYR A 384 -4.76 -21.97 3.36
N ASP A 385 -5.71 -22.38 2.54
CA ASP A 385 -5.85 -23.76 2.07
C ASP A 385 -5.10 -23.93 0.74
N GLY A 386 -4.34 -25.03 0.61
CA GLY A 386 -3.61 -25.35 -0.62
C GLY A 386 -2.14 -25.70 -0.40
N PRO A 387 -1.39 -25.93 -1.50
CA PRO A 387 0.04 -26.28 -1.44
C PRO A 387 0.85 -25.17 -0.78
N LYS A 388 1.76 -25.56 0.12
CA LYS A 388 2.66 -24.65 0.85
C LYS A 388 4.06 -24.56 0.24
N GLU A 389 4.32 -25.30 -0.83
CA GLU A 389 5.61 -25.37 -1.50
C GLU A 389 5.56 -24.60 -2.82
N GLU A 390 6.61 -23.81 -3.08
CA GLU A 390 6.73 -23.08 -4.33
C GLU A 390 6.84 -24.03 -5.53
N PRO A 391 5.96 -23.91 -6.54
CA PRO A 391 6.04 -24.75 -7.72
C PRO A 391 7.26 -24.32 -8.57
N PRO A 392 8.00 -25.28 -9.15
CA PRO A 392 9.09 -24.96 -10.06
C PRO A 392 8.61 -24.12 -11.26
N GLY A 393 9.33 -23.05 -11.59
CA GLY A 393 9.05 -22.21 -12.77
C GLY A 393 8.01 -21.11 -12.55
N TRP A 394 7.63 -20.82 -11.30
CA TRP A 394 6.63 -19.80 -10.96
C TRP A 394 6.88 -18.45 -11.66
N TRP A 395 8.13 -17.97 -11.66
CA TRP A 395 8.50 -16.69 -12.27
C TRP A 395 8.35 -16.69 -13.79
N ASP A 396 8.69 -17.78 -14.46
CA ASP A 396 8.56 -17.87 -15.91
C ASP A 396 7.08 -17.84 -16.34
N ASP A 397 6.23 -18.59 -15.62
CA ASP A 397 4.78 -18.58 -15.82
C ASP A 397 4.19 -17.19 -15.54
N PHE A 398 4.67 -16.51 -14.50
CA PHE A 398 4.27 -15.14 -14.22
C PHE A 398 4.64 -14.20 -15.38
N TRP A 399 5.89 -14.20 -15.82
CA TRP A 399 6.35 -13.29 -16.87
C TRP A 399 5.66 -13.54 -18.21
N GLN A 400 5.43 -14.80 -18.57
CA GLN A 400 4.73 -15.15 -19.79
C GLN A 400 3.28 -14.64 -19.78
N ARG A 401 2.59 -14.74 -18.64
CA ARG A 401 1.23 -14.21 -18.47
C ARG A 401 1.21 -12.70 -18.39
N HIS A 402 2.14 -12.08 -17.65
CA HIS A 402 2.27 -10.63 -17.56
C HIS A 402 2.41 -10.02 -18.96
N GLU A 403 3.28 -10.58 -19.80
CA GLU A 403 3.44 -10.13 -21.18
C GLU A 403 2.18 -10.39 -22.02
N ALA A 404 1.52 -11.54 -21.87
CA ALA A 404 0.28 -11.85 -22.59
C ALA A 404 -0.88 -10.90 -22.22
N ASN A 405 -0.99 -10.55 -20.94
CA ASN A 405 -2.09 -9.74 -20.41
C ASN A 405 -1.85 -8.25 -20.64
N THR A 406 -0.61 -7.78 -20.49
CA THR A 406 -0.29 -6.34 -20.50
C THR A 406 0.38 -5.88 -21.80
N GLY A 407 0.90 -6.81 -22.60
CA GLY A 407 1.78 -6.50 -23.73
C GLY A 407 3.17 -6.00 -23.32
N GLN A 408 3.48 -5.90 -22.02
CA GLN A 408 4.76 -5.45 -21.50
C GLN A 408 5.69 -6.65 -21.28
N SER A 409 6.86 -6.63 -21.90
CA SER A 409 7.87 -7.66 -21.68
C SER A 409 8.46 -7.61 -20.27
N ARG A 410 9.00 -8.73 -19.80
CA ARG A 410 9.77 -8.82 -18.54
C ARG A 410 10.84 -7.72 -18.42
N GLN A 411 11.56 -7.43 -19.51
CA GLN A 411 12.62 -6.42 -19.51
C GLN A 411 12.03 -5.02 -19.26
N GLU A 412 10.95 -4.66 -19.93
CA GLU A 412 10.30 -3.35 -19.77
C GLU A 412 9.73 -3.18 -18.35
N ALA A 413 9.12 -4.24 -17.80
CA ALA A 413 8.62 -4.26 -16.43
C ALA A 413 9.75 -4.07 -15.39
N ILE A 414 10.87 -4.79 -15.54
CA ILE A 414 12.04 -4.65 -14.65
C ILE A 414 12.65 -3.24 -14.77
N GLU A 415 12.75 -2.69 -15.99
CA GLU A 415 13.25 -1.32 -16.18
C GLU A 415 12.34 -0.28 -15.53
N MET A 416 11.02 -0.48 -15.59
CA MET A 416 10.03 0.35 -14.90
C MET A 416 10.24 0.30 -13.38
N LEU A 417 10.32 -0.89 -12.79
CA LEU A 417 10.59 -1.09 -11.36
C LEU A 417 11.91 -0.42 -10.93
N ARG A 418 12.98 -0.58 -11.72
CA ARG A 418 14.28 0.06 -11.45
C ARG A 418 14.20 1.60 -11.45
N ARG A 419 13.40 2.19 -12.35
CA ARG A 419 13.19 3.65 -12.38
C ARG A 419 12.43 4.12 -11.14
N LEU A 420 11.40 3.38 -10.75
CA LEU A 420 10.56 3.69 -9.59
C LEU A 420 11.34 3.61 -8.27
N LEU A 421 12.21 2.61 -8.13
CA LEU A 421 13.04 2.42 -6.94
C LEU A 421 14.27 3.35 -6.87
N GLY A 422 14.54 4.13 -7.93
CA GLY A 422 15.59 5.14 -7.99
C GLY A 422 16.84 4.74 -8.79
N GLY A 423 17.16 5.53 -9.83
CA GLY A 423 18.17 5.24 -10.87
C GLY A 423 19.66 5.49 -10.56
N ASN A 424 20.19 5.14 -9.39
CA ASN A 424 21.65 5.12 -9.15
C ASN A 424 22.32 3.80 -9.56
N TRP A 425 21.71 3.04 -10.46
CA TRP A 425 22.27 1.79 -10.96
C TRP A 425 22.80 1.96 -12.39
N GLN A 426 24.13 1.88 -12.53
CA GLN A 426 24.80 1.47 -13.76
C GLN A 426 25.86 0.43 -13.39
N PRO A 427 25.91 -0.75 -14.02
CA PRO A 427 27.06 -1.63 -13.87
C PRO A 427 28.30 -0.91 -14.45
N ALA A 428 29.44 -0.90 -13.76
CA ALA A 428 30.61 -0.20 -14.27
C ALA A 428 31.14 -0.85 -15.57
N SER A 429 30.72 -2.10 -15.87
CA SER A 429 30.79 -2.70 -17.21
C SER A 429 29.90 -3.96 -17.34
N PRO A 430 29.58 -4.43 -18.57
CA PRO A 430 28.89 -5.71 -18.81
C PRO A 430 29.59 -6.94 -18.21
N ALA A 431 30.92 -6.89 -18.04
CA ALA A 431 31.70 -7.98 -17.43
C ALA A 431 31.58 -8.02 -15.89
N GLU A 432 31.08 -6.97 -15.28
CA GLU A 432 30.77 -6.93 -13.85
C GLU A 432 29.36 -7.45 -13.60
N LEU A 433 28.40 -7.11 -14.46
CA LEU A 433 27.07 -7.72 -14.49
C LEU A 433 27.14 -9.25 -14.60
N GLN A 434 28.01 -9.78 -15.46
CA GLN A 434 28.16 -11.23 -15.63
C GLN A 434 28.82 -11.92 -14.43
N ARG A 435 29.77 -11.27 -13.74
CA ARG A 435 30.42 -11.81 -12.55
C ARG A 435 29.53 -11.82 -11.31
N GLU A 436 28.61 -10.88 -11.22
CA GLU A 436 27.62 -10.86 -10.13
C GLU A 436 26.50 -11.87 -10.39
N LEU A 437 26.17 -12.17 -11.65
CA LEU A 437 25.29 -13.30 -12.01
C LEU A 437 25.92 -14.66 -11.65
N GLU A 438 27.23 -14.83 -11.86
CA GLU A 438 27.98 -16.05 -11.51
C GLU A 438 28.17 -16.25 -9.99
N ARG A 439 27.97 -15.21 -9.17
CA ARG A 439 28.07 -15.27 -7.70
C ARG A 439 26.75 -15.62 -7.00
N LEU A 440 25.68 -15.74 -7.79
CA LEU A 440 24.34 -16.10 -7.37
C LEU A 440 24.00 -17.57 -7.75
N GLU A 441 24.99 -18.33 -8.22
CA GLU A 441 25.01 -19.81 -8.18
C GLU A 441 25.48 -20.30 -6.80
#